data_AF-A0A7C3L1A6-F1
#
_entry.id   AF-A0A7C3L1A6-F1
#
_cell.length_a   1.000
_cell.length_b   1.000
_cell.length_c   1.000
_cell.angle_alpha   90.00
_cell.angle_beta   90.00
_cell.angle_gamma   90.00
#
_symmetry.space_group_name_H-M   'P 1'
#
loop_
_entity.id
_entity.type
_entity.pdbx_description
1 polymer ?
#
loop_
_entity_poly.entity_id
_entity_poly.type
_entity_poly.pdbx_seq_one_letter_code
_entity_poly.pdbx_strand_id
1 'polypeptide(L)'
;MRDEVESQFKPRAMGKGPLLMMRSFLPFVARFWSRHPTKLGQLHEYWQGYRDRYREIAYLTGQPVECVKEICYELECQEPHFQELNGLKGVPMHHMLGYVTVRLMQPEVVVETGVAEGFSSWFILLALQQNRHGILYSIDLPNQDVELFPGGPRQTEILPDGKQTGFIVPKNLRSRWQLHLGDAKELLPRLLQTLNKIDIFIHDSWHSYDHMMLEFQIAWPYLRKDGVLLSDDVDLHTALPDFAAKVGCPCVLFNFRPRSKAVGGMRKTAGPFNDANCH
;
A
#
# COMPACT_ATOMS: atom_id res chain seq x y z
N MET A 1 3.30 18.29 -28.55
CA MET A 1 4.01 18.12 -27.26
C MET A 1 3.12 17.65 -26.11
N ARG A 2 1.78 17.84 -26.13
CA ARG A 2 0.86 17.17 -25.17
C ARG A 2 0.48 15.75 -25.59
N ASP A 3 0.53 15.44 -26.88
CA ASP A 3 0.00 14.18 -27.44
C ASP A 3 1.01 13.00 -27.44
N GLU A 4 2.30 13.24 -27.18
CA GLU A 4 3.32 12.19 -27.23
C GLU A 4 3.40 11.37 -25.92
N VAL A 5 3.03 11.96 -24.78
CA VAL A 5 3.02 11.27 -23.47
C VAL A 5 1.76 10.41 -23.29
N GLU A 6 0.62 10.80 -23.86
CA GLU A 6 -0.63 10.02 -23.79
C GLU A 6 -0.59 8.71 -24.60
N SER A 7 0.29 8.63 -25.60
CA SER A 7 0.38 7.42 -26.45
C SER A 7 1.05 6.22 -25.77
N GLN A 8 1.77 6.42 -24.66
CA GLN A 8 2.50 5.37 -23.95
C GLN A 8 1.65 4.57 -22.95
N PHE A 9 0.41 4.98 -22.69
CA PHE A 9 -0.47 4.40 -21.67
C PHE A 9 -1.68 3.64 -22.23
N LYS A 10 -1.52 2.94 -23.36
CA LYS A 10 -2.57 2.03 -23.84
C LYS A 10 -2.39 0.63 -23.21
N PRO A 11 -3.41 0.08 -22.52
CA PRO A 11 -3.34 -1.27 -21.97
C PRO A 11 -3.14 -2.28 -23.11
N ARG A 12 -2.07 -3.09 -23.02
CA ARG A 12 -1.79 -4.15 -23.98
C ARG A 12 -2.64 -5.38 -23.66
N ALA A 13 -3.19 -6.01 -24.70
CA ALA A 13 -4.07 -7.17 -24.59
C ALA A 13 -3.45 -8.33 -23.80
N MET A 14 -4.27 -8.91 -22.91
CA MET A 14 -3.98 -10.04 -22.01
C MET A 14 -3.65 -11.33 -22.78
N GLY A 15 -2.59 -12.04 -22.38
CA GLY A 15 -2.33 -13.41 -22.81
C GLY A 15 -0.86 -13.89 -22.85
N LYS A 16 -0.63 -15.06 -22.22
CA LYS A 16 0.41 -16.12 -22.39
C LYS A 16 1.38 -16.33 -21.19
N GLY A 17 0.97 -17.22 -20.27
CA GLY A 17 1.68 -17.58 -19.02
C GLY A 17 3.15 -18.05 -19.09
N PRO A 18 3.59 -18.87 -20.08
CA PRO A 18 5.00 -19.28 -20.16
C PRO A 18 5.95 -18.12 -20.55
N LEU A 19 5.47 -17.21 -21.40
CA LEU A 19 6.22 -16.03 -21.84
C LEU A 19 6.36 -15.01 -20.71
N LEU A 20 5.35 -14.90 -19.84
CA LEU A 20 5.38 -14.07 -18.64
C LEU A 20 6.42 -14.53 -17.62
N MET A 21 6.63 -15.85 -17.45
CA MET A 21 7.61 -16.37 -16.49
C MET A 21 9.05 -15.94 -16.85
N MET A 22 9.45 -16.08 -18.13
CA MET A 22 10.75 -15.60 -18.62
C MET A 22 10.88 -14.07 -18.51
N ARG A 23 9.78 -13.33 -18.71
CA ARG A 23 9.72 -11.87 -18.58
C ARG A 23 9.87 -11.37 -17.15
N SER A 24 9.45 -12.13 -16.14
CA SER A 24 9.63 -11.78 -14.73
C SER A 24 10.96 -12.28 -14.15
N PHE A 25 11.44 -13.45 -14.57
CA PHE A 25 12.64 -14.08 -13.99
C PHE A 25 13.93 -13.36 -14.39
N LEU A 26 14.10 -13.00 -15.67
CA LEU A 26 15.32 -12.32 -16.13
C LEU A 26 15.53 -10.94 -15.48
N PRO A 27 14.52 -10.05 -15.42
CA PRO A 27 14.64 -8.79 -14.67
C PRO A 27 14.85 -9.02 -13.17
N PHE A 28 14.20 -10.03 -12.59
CA PHE A 28 14.43 -10.40 -11.20
C PHE A 28 15.90 -10.78 -10.95
N VAL A 29 16.48 -11.65 -11.76
CA VAL A 29 17.90 -12.06 -11.64
C VAL A 29 18.83 -10.88 -11.82
N ALA A 30 18.58 -10.01 -12.81
CA ALA A 30 19.38 -8.80 -13.03
C ALA A 30 19.34 -7.86 -11.82
N ARG A 31 18.14 -7.59 -11.27
CA ARG A 31 17.98 -6.76 -10.05
C ARG A 31 18.59 -7.43 -8.82
N PHE A 32 18.40 -8.73 -8.67
CA PHE A 32 18.97 -9.51 -7.57
C PHE A 32 20.49 -9.43 -7.59
N TRP A 33 21.11 -9.61 -8.76
CA TRP A 33 22.55 -9.52 -8.91
C TRP A 33 23.06 -8.10 -8.63
N SER A 34 22.36 -7.07 -9.12
CA SER A 34 22.70 -5.66 -8.86
C SER A 34 22.59 -5.29 -7.36
N ARG A 35 21.55 -5.75 -6.67
CA ARG A 35 21.28 -5.40 -5.26
C ARG A 35 22.03 -6.30 -4.27
N HIS A 36 22.31 -7.54 -4.65
CA HIS A 36 22.90 -8.56 -3.79
C HIS A 36 24.03 -9.33 -4.50
N PRO A 37 25.09 -8.65 -4.95
CA PRO A 37 26.16 -9.28 -5.75
C PRO A 37 26.87 -10.42 -5.03
N THR A 38 26.87 -10.41 -3.69
CA THR A 38 27.49 -11.44 -2.84
C THR A 38 26.54 -12.56 -2.41
N LYS A 39 25.24 -12.50 -2.76
CA LYS A 39 24.23 -13.49 -2.32
C LYS A 39 23.69 -14.37 -3.44
N LEU A 40 24.42 -14.56 -4.55
CA LEU A 40 23.97 -15.39 -5.69
C LEU A 40 23.54 -16.81 -5.29
N GLY A 41 24.14 -17.40 -4.25
CA GLY A 41 23.72 -18.69 -3.70
C GLY A 41 22.30 -18.71 -3.08
N GLN A 42 21.73 -17.55 -2.75
CA GLN A 42 20.37 -17.41 -2.20
C GLN A 42 19.34 -17.04 -3.28
N LEU A 43 19.73 -16.97 -4.56
CA LEU A 43 18.84 -16.56 -5.65
C LEU A 43 17.55 -17.40 -5.71
N HIS A 44 17.66 -18.71 -5.50
CA HIS A 44 16.50 -19.60 -5.49
C HIS A 44 15.52 -19.26 -4.36
N GLU A 45 16.03 -19.08 -3.14
CA GLU A 45 15.21 -18.73 -1.96
C GLU A 45 14.50 -17.38 -2.15
N TYR A 46 15.21 -16.37 -2.63
CA TYR A 46 14.61 -15.07 -2.94
C TYR A 46 13.59 -15.15 -4.07
N TRP A 47 13.83 -15.99 -5.08
CA TRP A 47 12.87 -16.22 -6.16
C TRP A 47 11.61 -16.93 -5.65
N GLN A 48 11.75 -17.91 -4.76
CA GLN A 48 10.60 -18.57 -4.14
C GLN A 48 9.79 -17.59 -3.30
N GLY A 49 10.45 -16.82 -2.41
CA GLY A 49 9.77 -15.76 -1.65
C GLY A 49 9.09 -14.74 -2.56
N TYR A 50 9.73 -14.36 -3.67
CA TYR A 50 9.12 -13.48 -4.67
C TYR A 50 7.84 -14.10 -5.28
N ARG A 51 7.81 -15.40 -5.55
CA ARG A 51 6.65 -16.12 -6.09
C ARG A 51 5.54 -16.35 -5.07
N ASP A 52 5.87 -16.64 -3.81
CA ASP A 52 4.87 -16.89 -2.77
C ASP A 52 4.04 -15.64 -2.50
N ARG A 53 4.64 -14.45 -2.59
CA ARG A 53 3.92 -13.17 -2.55
C ARG A 53 2.82 -13.05 -3.59
N TYR A 54 2.96 -13.66 -4.77
CA TYR A 54 1.89 -13.63 -5.77
C TYR A 54 0.65 -14.37 -5.31
N ARG A 55 0.82 -15.47 -4.57
CA ARG A 55 -0.30 -16.24 -4.01
C ARG A 55 -0.97 -15.48 -2.88
N GLU A 56 -0.19 -14.82 -2.05
CA GLU A 56 -0.66 -13.98 -0.95
C GLU A 56 -1.45 -12.78 -1.46
N ILE A 57 -0.95 -12.07 -2.47
CA ILE A 57 -1.67 -10.97 -3.14
C ILE A 57 -2.94 -11.48 -3.82
N ALA A 58 -2.88 -12.65 -4.49
CA ALA A 58 -4.05 -13.27 -5.11
C ALA A 58 -5.13 -13.60 -4.07
N TYR A 59 -4.74 -14.12 -2.90
CA TYR A 59 -5.64 -14.34 -1.79
C TYR A 59 -6.30 -13.04 -1.30
N LEU A 60 -5.49 -12.00 -1.04
CA LEU A 60 -5.99 -10.71 -0.54
C LEU A 60 -6.92 -10.01 -1.51
N THR A 61 -6.60 -10.02 -2.79
CA THR A 61 -7.38 -9.32 -3.84
C THR A 61 -8.52 -10.16 -4.39
N GLY A 62 -8.51 -11.47 -4.15
CA GLY A 62 -9.43 -12.43 -4.77
C GLY A 62 -9.21 -12.62 -6.26
N GLN A 63 -8.07 -12.17 -6.80
CA GLN A 63 -7.75 -12.27 -8.22
C GLN A 63 -6.89 -13.50 -8.52
N PRO A 64 -6.93 -14.03 -9.76
CA PRO A 64 -6.02 -15.09 -10.19
C PRO A 64 -4.56 -14.67 -10.09
N VAL A 65 -3.68 -15.61 -9.74
CA VAL A 65 -2.21 -15.39 -9.63
C VAL A 65 -1.63 -14.87 -10.95
N GLU A 66 -2.21 -15.25 -12.09
CA GLU A 66 -1.82 -14.79 -13.42
C GLU A 66 -2.03 -13.28 -13.57
N CYS A 67 -3.17 -12.75 -13.11
CA CYS A 67 -3.45 -11.32 -13.10
C CYS A 67 -2.48 -10.58 -12.18
N VAL A 68 -2.16 -11.14 -11.01
CA VAL A 68 -1.16 -10.57 -10.09
C VAL A 68 0.20 -10.42 -10.78
N LYS A 69 0.68 -11.47 -11.44
CA LYS A 69 1.96 -11.46 -12.17
C LYS A 69 1.98 -10.39 -13.27
N GLU A 70 0.88 -10.24 -14.00
CA GLU A 70 0.75 -9.24 -15.06
C GLU A 70 0.85 -7.81 -14.50
N ILE A 71 0.14 -7.51 -13.41
CA ILE A 71 0.19 -6.19 -12.76
C ILE A 71 1.55 -5.92 -12.11
N CYS A 72 2.18 -6.92 -11.48
CA CYS A 72 3.53 -6.76 -10.97
C CYS A 72 4.53 -6.47 -12.10
N TYR A 73 4.41 -7.16 -13.25
CA TYR A 73 5.24 -6.89 -14.41
C TYR A 73 4.99 -5.49 -15.02
N GLU A 74 3.72 -5.06 -15.09
CA GLU A 74 3.34 -3.70 -15.48
C GLU A 74 4.06 -2.65 -14.63
N LEU A 75 4.05 -2.81 -13.30
CA LEU A 75 4.72 -1.90 -12.37
C LEU A 75 6.25 -1.91 -12.54
N GLU A 76 6.85 -3.08 -12.74
CA GLU A 76 8.28 -3.20 -12.99
C GLU A 76 8.71 -2.49 -14.28
N CYS A 77 7.88 -2.51 -15.33
CA CYS A 77 8.15 -1.73 -16.53
C CYS A 77 8.11 -0.21 -16.29
N GLN A 78 7.48 0.25 -15.21
CA GLN A 78 7.47 1.66 -14.82
C GLN A 78 8.67 2.05 -13.93
N GLU A 79 9.49 1.09 -13.48
CA GLU A 79 10.67 1.30 -12.61
C GLU A 79 11.59 2.47 -13.00
N PRO A 80 11.91 2.70 -14.29
CA PRO A 80 12.76 3.83 -14.70
C PRO A 80 12.21 5.21 -14.28
N HIS A 81 10.88 5.39 -14.30
CA HIS A 81 10.24 6.64 -13.89
C HIS A 81 10.38 6.90 -12.40
N PHE A 82 10.55 5.84 -11.60
CA PHE A 82 10.75 5.97 -10.15
C PHE A 82 12.21 6.25 -9.77
N GLN A 83 13.17 5.92 -10.64
CA GLN A 83 14.59 6.20 -10.41
C GLN A 83 14.94 7.69 -10.49
N GLU A 84 14.16 8.48 -11.24
CA GLU A 84 14.34 9.93 -11.38
C GLU A 84 13.94 10.72 -10.11
N LEU A 85 13.30 10.08 -9.12
CA LEU A 85 12.68 10.72 -7.96
C LEU A 85 13.55 10.72 -6.70
N ASN A 86 14.85 10.95 -6.88
CA ASN A 86 15.92 10.96 -5.86
C ASN A 86 16.48 9.59 -5.47
N GLY A 87 17.46 9.10 -6.23
CA GLY A 87 18.67 8.45 -5.68
C GLY A 87 18.52 7.16 -4.85
N LEU A 88 17.31 6.65 -4.63
CA LEU A 88 17.06 5.41 -3.93
C LEU A 88 17.15 4.26 -4.93
N LYS A 89 18.16 3.41 -4.74
CA LYS A 89 18.34 2.17 -5.51
C LYS A 89 17.13 1.24 -5.32
N GLY A 90 16.13 1.39 -6.19
CA GLY A 90 14.98 0.47 -6.31
C GLY A 90 13.71 0.95 -5.63
N VAL A 91 12.58 0.62 -6.25
CA VAL A 91 11.23 0.83 -5.68
C VAL A 91 11.14 0.12 -4.33
N PRO A 92 10.79 0.81 -3.23
CA PRO A 92 10.53 0.16 -1.95
C PRO A 92 9.39 -0.83 -2.14
N MET A 93 9.66 -2.11 -1.88
CA MET A 93 8.74 -3.18 -2.26
C MET A 93 7.38 -3.12 -1.53
N HIS A 94 7.27 -2.39 -0.41
CA HIS A 94 6.04 -2.24 0.35
C HIS A 94 5.00 -1.38 -0.40
N HIS A 95 5.38 -0.26 -1.02
CA HIS A 95 4.46 0.56 -1.82
C HIS A 95 3.92 -0.17 -3.07
N MET A 96 4.62 -1.21 -3.55
CA MET A 96 4.11 -2.06 -4.63
C MET A 96 2.83 -2.79 -4.23
N LEU A 97 2.66 -3.17 -2.95
CA LEU A 97 1.43 -3.83 -2.52
C LEU A 97 0.22 -2.91 -2.66
N GLY A 98 0.35 -1.64 -2.28
CA GLY A 98 -0.69 -0.63 -2.49
C GLY A 98 -1.05 -0.51 -3.97
N TYR A 99 -0.05 -0.33 -4.85
CA TYR A 99 -0.27 -0.25 -6.30
C TYR A 99 -1.00 -1.48 -6.84
N VAL A 100 -0.45 -2.67 -6.57
CA VAL A 100 -0.96 -3.93 -7.13
C VAL A 100 -2.37 -4.23 -6.63
N THR A 101 -2.62 -4.00 -5.34
CA THR A 101 -3.95 -4.19 -4.74
C THR A 101 -4.98 -3.26 -5.38
N VAL A 102 -4.67 -1.97 -5.52
CA VAL A 102 -5.56 -0.98 -6.14
C VAL A 102 -5.79 -1.28 -7.62
N ARG A 103 -4.74 -1.63 -8.38
CA ARG A 103 -4.87 -2.01 -9.79
C ARG A 103 -5.77 -3.23 -10.00
N LEU A 104 -5.64 -4.23 -9.15
CA LEU A 104 -6.38 -5.48 -9.23
C LEU A 104 -7.84 -5.33 -8.78
N MET A 105 -8.07 -4.60 -7.69
CA MET A 105 -9.41 -4.46 -7.11
C MET A 105 -10.26 -3.36 -7.76
N GLN A 106 -9.63 -2.42 -8.47
CA GLN A 106 -10.30 -1.25 -9.07
C GLN A 106 -11.27 -0.56 -8.07
N PRO A 107 -10.76 -0.13 -6.90
CA PRO A 107 -11.59 0.41 -5.84
C PRO A 107 -12.24 1.74 -6.24
N GLU A 108 -13.42 2.01 -5.70
CA GLU A 108 -14.08 3.31 -5.74
C GLU A 108 -13.47 4.25 -4.68
N VAL A 109 -13.21 3.72 -3.49
CA VAL A 109 -12.71 4.47 -2.32
C VAL A 109 -11.55 3.75 -1.66
N VAL A 110 -10.39 4.41 -1.65
CA VAL A 110 -9.20 4.02 -0.88
C VAL A 110 -8.99 5.03 0.24
N VAL A 111 -8.77 4.55 1.47
CA VAL A 111 -8.40 5.39 2.61
C VAL A 111 -7.01 5.01 3.09
N GLU A 112 -6.17 6.00 3.34
CA GLU A 112 -4.79 5.86 3.83
C GLU A 112 -4.57 6.77 5.04
N THR A 113 -3.86 6.28 6.06
CA THR A 113 -3.34 7.07 7.18
C THR A 113 -1.82 7.02 7.17
N GLY A 114 -1.17 8.17 7.33
CA GLY A 114 0.28 8.32 7.16
C GLY A 114 0.66 8.50 5.69
N VAL A 115 1.19 9.68 5.35
CA VAL A 115 1.52 10.08 3.97
C VAL A 115 3.00 10.47 3.86
N ALA A 116 3.52 11.17 4.87
CA ALA A 116 4.86 11.75 4.90
C ALA A 116 5.15 12.53 3.61
N GLU A 117 6.24 12.22 2.90
CA GLU A 117 6.55 12.86 1.62
C GLU A 117 5.59 12.49 0.48
N GLY A 118 4.87 11.36 0.58
CA GLY A 118 3.82 10.91 -0.35
C GLY A 118 4.18 9.73 -1.27
N PHE A 119 5.13 8.86 -0.90
CA PHE A 119 5.51 7.71 -1.75
C PHE A 119 4.37 6.70 -1.90
N SER A 120 3.77 6.25 -0.81
CA SER A 120 2.63 5.33 -0.85
C SER A 120 1.46 5.94 -1.66
N SER A 121 1.10 7.19 -1.37
CA SER A 121 0.03 7.92 -2.04
C SER A 121 0.29 8.06 -3.55
N TRP A 122 1.53 8.30 -3.97
CA TRP A 122 1.89 8.30 -5.40
C TRP A 122 1.51 6.97 -6.03
N PHE A 123 2.02 5.85 -5.51
CA PHE A 123 1.79 4.52 -6.10
C PHE A 123 0.30 4.20 -6.15
N ILE A 124 -0.46 4.53 -5.10
CA ILE A 124 -1.91 4.35 -5.08
C ILE A 124 -2.59 5.21 -6.16
N LEU A 125 -2.26 6.50 -6.26
CA LEU A 125 -2.85 7.40 -7.26
C LEU A 125 -2.48 7.03 -8.69
N LEU A 126 -1.27 6.52 -8.91
CA LEU A 126 -0.86 5.99 -10.20
C LEU A 126 -1.73 4.80 -10.58
N ALA A 127 -1.98 3.89 -9.64
CA ALA A 127 -2.88 2.76 -9.86
C ALA A 127 -4.32 3.20 -10.18
N LEU A 128 -4.87 4.17 -9.44
CA LEU A 128 -6.18 4.77 -9.70
C LEU A 128 -6.24 5.46 -11.07
N GLN A 129 -5.17 6.13 -11.48
CA GLN A 129 -5.07 6.73 -12.83
C GLN A 129 -5.11 5.65 -13.92
N GLN A 130 -4.38 4.55 -13.76
CA GLN A 130 -4.41 3.43 -14.72
C GLN A 130 -5.79 2.76 -14.77
N ASN A 131 -6.44 2.61 -13.60
CA ASN A 131 -7.83 2.12 -13.52
C ASN A 131 -8.83 3.09 -14.15
N ARG A 132 -8.47 4.37 -14.26
CA ARG A 132 -9.37 5.49 -14.58
C ARG A 132 -10.56 5.58 -13.62
N HIS A 133 -10.42 5.02 -12.42
CA HIS A 133 -11.50 4.84 -11.46
C HIS A 133 -10.98 5.01 -10.03
N GLY A 134 -11.87 5.48 -9.16
CA GLY A 134 -11.65 5.64 -7.72
C GLY A 134 -10.98 6.95 -7.30
N ILE A 135 -11.00 7.16 -5.98
CA ILE A 135 -10.45 8.30 -5.25
C ILE A 135 -9.64 7.79 -4.05
N LEU A 136 -8.48 8.39 -3.81
CA LEU A 136 -7.71 8.22 -2.58
C LEU A 136 -8.05 9.35 -1.61
N TYR A 137 -8.40 8.98 -0.38
CA TYR A 137 -8.50 9.88 0.75
C TYR A 137 -7.35 9.56 1.70
N SER A 138 -6.46 10.52 1.93
CA SER A 138 -5.34 10.34 2.86
C SER A 138 -5.50 11.26 4.07
N ILE A 139 -5.09 10.77 5.25
CA ILE A 139 -5.01 11.55 6.48
C ILE A 139 -3.56 11.54 6.96
N ASP A 140 -3.04 12.70 7.31
CA ASP A 140 -1.75 12.81 7.96
C ASP A 140 -1.66 14.08 8.80
N LEU A 141 -0.64 14.18 9.65
CA LEU A 141 -0.30 15.40 10.34
C LEU A 141 0.25 16.44 9.35
N PRO A 142 0.01 17.74 9.61
CA PRO A 142 0.73 18.79 8.91
C PRO A 142 2.23 18.69 9.23
N ASN A 143 3.09 19.03 8.27
CA ASN A 143 4.54 19.09 8.52
C ASN A 143 4.86 20.22 9.52
N GLN A 144 4.94 19.89 10.80
CA GLN A 144 5.18 20.82 11.89
C GLN A 144 6.14 20.22 12.91
N ASP A 145 6.99 21.05 13.50
CA ASP A 145 7.88 20.65 14.59
C ASP A 145 7.16 20.82 15.95
N VAL A 146 6.21 19.92 16.22
CA VAL A 146 5.34 19.97 17.42
C VAL A 146 5.41 18.69 18.25
N GLU A 147 5.06 18.81 19.53
CA GLU A 147 4.72 17.65 20.36
C GLU A 147 3.39 17.06 19.87
N LEU A 148 3.31 15.73 19.71
CA LEU A 148 2.10 15.06 19.23
C LEU A 148 0.93 15.19 20.22
N PHE A 149 1.24 15.34 21.50
CA PHE A 149 0.32 15.66 22.59
C PHE A 149 1.13 16.28 23.74
N PRO A 150 0.50 17.03 24.68
CA PRO A 150 1.23 17.67 25.77
C PRO A 150 2.07 16.68 26.58
N GLY A 151 3.40 16.84 26.58
CA GLY A 151 4.33 15.92 27.24
C GLY A 151 4.59 14.60 26.49
N GLY A 152 4.14 14.50 25.24
CA GLY A 152 4.37 13.39 24.33
C GLY A 152 5.66 13.52 23.52
N PRO A 153 5.98 12.53 22.67
CA PRO A 153 7.10 12.64 21.75
C PRO A 153 6.86 13.78 20.76
N ARG A 154 7.94 14.46 20.35
CA ARG A 154 7.90 15.35 19.18
C ARG A 154 7.73 14.54 17.92
N GLN A 155 7.10 15.11 16.91
CA GLN A 155 7.09 14.56 15.57
C GLN A 155 8.54 14.35 15.08
N THR A 156 8.91 13.09 14.82
CA THR A 156 10.29 12.72 14.47
C THR A 156 10.54 12.74 12.97
N GLU A 157 9.49 12.63 12.16
CA GLU A 157 9.56 12.61 10.69
C GLU A 157 9.14 13.96 10.11
N ILE A 158 9.96 14.97 10.39
CA ILE A 158 9.77 16.32 9.88
C ILE A 158 10.28 16.38 8.44
N LEU A 159 9.41 16.76 7.51
CA LEU A 159 9.79 16.94 6.11
C LEU A 159 10.63 18.22 5.96
N PRO A 160 11.50 18.30 4.92
CA PRO A 160 12.37 19.47 4.74
C PRO A 160 11.62 20.80 4.75
N ASP A 161 12.28 21.86 5.20
CA ASP A 161 11.69 23.20 5.29
C ASP A 161 10.98 23.63 4.00
N GLY A 162 9.75 24.15 4.16
CA GLY A 162 8.91 24.58 3.04
C GLY A 162 8.28 23.44 2.24
N LYS A 163 8.49 22.17 2.62
CA LYS A 163 7.72 21.03 2.09
C LYS A 163 6.50 20.76 2.95
N GLN A 164 5.43 20.36 2.29
CA GLN A 164 4.20 19.91 2.91
C GLN A 164 4.06 18.40 2.72
N THR A 165 3.21 17.79 3.53
CA THR A 165 2.78 16.40 3.38
C THR A 165 2.42 16.09 1.93
N GLY A 166 2.97 15.01 1.38
CA GLY A 166 2.74 14.56 0.02
C GLY A 166 3.35 15.42 -1.08
N PHE A 167 4.38 16.23 -0.78
CA PHE A 167 4.99 17.12 -1.76
C PHE A 167 5.55 16.42 -3.00
N ILE A 168 5.91 15.13 -2.92
CA ILE A 168 6.43 14.39 -4.07
C ILE A 168 5.33 13.95 -5.03
N VAL A 169 4.07 13.92 -4.60
CA VAL A 169 2.95 13.46 -5.42
C VAL A 169 2.79 14.37 -6.65
N PRO A 170 2.93 13.83 -7.87
CA PRO A 170 2.82 14.60 -9.12
C PRO A 170 1.48 15.30 -9.27
N LYS A 171 1.50 16.53 -9.78
CA LYS A 171 0.29 17.36 -9.96
C LYS A 171 -0.79 16.67 -10.81
N ASN A 172 -0.41 15.93 -11.85
CA ASN A 172 -1.34 15.23 -12.73
C ASN A 172 -2.11 14.09 -12.03
N LEU A 173 -1.58 13.56 -10.93
CA LEU A 173 -2.23 12.49 -10.14
C LEU A 173 -3.20 13.04 -9.08
N ARG A 174 -3.05 14.31 -8.68
CA ARG A 174 -3.81 14.91 -7.55
C ARG A 174 -5.30 15.07 -7.82
N SER A 175 -5.77 14.94 -9.05
CA SER A 175 -7.20 15.04 -9.40
C SER A 175 -8.06 13.95 -8.77
N ARG A 176 -7.44 12.83 -8.34
CA ARG A 176 -8.10 11.72 -7.64
C ARG A 176 -7.73 11.65 -6.15
N TRP A 177 -7.18 12.73 -5.59
CA TRP A 177 -6.65 12.73 -4.24
C TRP A 177 -7.33 13.78 -3.36
N GLN A 178 -7.72 13.38 -2.15
CA GLN A 178 -8.18 14.25 -1.10
C GLN A 178 -7.30 14.05 0.14
N LEU A 179 -6.48 15.06 0.46
CA LEU A 179 -5.61 15.05 1.63
C LEU A 179 -6.26 15.84 2.77
N HIS A 180 -6.42 15.20 3.93
CA HIS A 180 -6.92 15.80 5.15
C HIS A 180 -5.78 15.92 6.16
N LEU A 181 -5.48 17.14 6.62
CA LEU A 181 -4.41 17.38 7.58
C LEU A 181 -4.94 17.45 9.01
N GLY A 182 -4.48 16.56 9.89
CA GLY A 182 -4.83 16.49 11.31
C GLY A 182 -4.67 15.08 11.89
N ASP A 183 -5.03 14.92 13.17
CA ASP A 183 -4.91 13.63 13.87
C ASP A 183 -5.90 12.59 13.30
N ALA A 184 -5.38 11.44 12.89
CA ALA A 184 -6.19 10.32 12.40
C ALA A 184 -7.22 9.84 13.44
N LYS A 185 -6.93 9.95 14.75
CA LYS A 185 -7.88 9.65 15.82
C LYS A 185 -9.17 10.46 15.73
N GLU A 186 -9.09 11.70 15.25
CA GLU A 186 -10.23 12.60 15.10
C GLU A 186 -10.83 12.57 13.69
N LEU A 187 -9.96 12.56 12.67
CA LEU A 187 -10.37 12.72 11.29
C LEU A 187 -10.87 11.42 10.66
N LEU A 188 -10.25 10.28 10.97
CA LEU A 188 -10.63 8.98 10.39
C LEU A 188 -12.10 8.62 10.68
N PRO A 189 -12.63 8.68 11.92
CA PRO A 189 -14.02 8.35 12.16
C PRO A 189 -14.99 9.30 11.43
N ARG A 190 -14.69 10.61 11.36
CA ARG A 190 -15.54 11.59 10.65
C ARG A 190 -15.54 11.37 9.14
N LEU A 191 -14.37 11.08 8.58
CA LEU A 191 -14.21 10.78 7.16
C LEU A 191 -15.00 9.53 6.80
N LEU A 192 -14.84 8.45 7.56
CA LEU A 192 -15.53 7.19 7.29
C LEU A 192 -17.04 7.28 7.46
N GLN A 193 -17.55 8.05 8.43
CA GLN A 193 -18.97 8.38 8.53
C GLN A 193 -19.50 9.05 7.26
N THR A 194 -18.71 9.94 6.65
CA THR A 194 -19.07 10.63 5.41
C THR A 194 -19.02 9.70 4.20
N LEU A 195 -17.99 8.85 4.12
CA LEU A 195 -17.81 7.91 3.00
C LEU A 195 -18.79 6.72 3.07
N ASN A 196 -19.23 6.35 4.27
CA ASN A 196 -20.13 5.23 4.61
C ASN A 196 -19.61 3.82 4.23
N LYS A 197 -18.75 3.70 3.21
CA LYS A 197 -18.20 2.44 2.73
C LYS A 197 -16.86 2.69 2.05
N ILE A 198 -15.87 1.85 2.35
CA ILE A 198 -14.54 1.88 1.72
C ILE A 198 -14.18 0.51 1.13
N ASP A 199 -13.36 0.50 0.09
CA ASP A 199 -12.89 -0.73 -0.57
C ASP A 199 -11.55 -1.20 -0.02
N ILE A 200 -10.67 -0.24 0.28
CA ILE A 200 -9.32 -0.49 0.78
C ILE A 200 -9.02 0.50 1.91
N PHE A 201 -8.46 -0.01 3.00
CA PHE A 201 -7.84 0.78 4.07
C PHE A 201 -6.35 0.47 4.16
N ILE A 202 -5.51 1.48 4.30
CA ILE A 202 -4.05 1.34 4.40
C ILE A 202 -3.57 2.11 5.62
N HIS A 203 -2.96 1.41 6.57
CA HIS A 203 -2.29 2.00 7.73
C HIS A 203 -0.79 2.14 7.45
N ASP A 204 -0.27 3.36 7.59
CA ASP A 204 1.15 3.71 7.52
C ASP A 204 1.47 4.91 8.44
N SER A 205 0.67 5.11 9.51
CA SER A 205 0.76 6.25 10.42
C SER A 205 1.66 5.94 11.64
N TRP A 206 1.11 5.96 12.85
CA TRP A 206 1.90 5.72 14.06
C TRP A 206 1.86 4.25 14.49
N HIS A 207 3.00 3.56 14.41
CA HIS A 207 3.10 2.11 14.62
C HIS A 207 3.19 1.67 16.10
N SER A 208 2.47 2.37 16.99
CA SER A 208 2.23 1.84 18.33
C SER A 208 1.06 0.86 18.30
N TYR A 209 1.11 -0.16 19.15
CA TYR A 209 0.08 -1.19 19.23
C TYR A 209 -1.32 -0.59 19.35
N ASP A 210 -1.50 0.35 20.28
CA ASP A 210 -2.79 0.96 20.55
C ASP A 210 -3.31 1.78 19.37
N HIS A 211 -2.43 2.48 18.65
CA HIS A 211 -2.83 3.30 17.51
C HIS A 211 -3.22 2.45 16.29
N MET A 212 -2.44 1.40 15.99
CA MET A 212 -2.78 0.43 14.95
C MET A 212 -4.12 -0.25 15.26
N MET A 213 -4.30 -0.75 16.49
CA MET A 213 -5.56 -1.36 16.92
C MET A 213 -6.74 -0.39 16.82
N LEU A 214 -6.55 0.87 17.18
CA LEU A 214 -7.57 1.91 17.09
C LEU A 214 -8.01 2.13 15.64
N GLU A 215 -7.07 2.39 14.74
CA GLU A 215 -7.39 2.64 13.33
C GLU A 215 -8.04 1.42 12.67
N PHE A 216 -7.56 0.20 12.95
CA PHE A 216 -8.18 -1.02 12.44
C PHE A 216 -9.63 -1.15 12.91
N GLN A 217 -9.90 -0.90 14.20
CA GLN A 217 -11.26 -0.97 14.76
C GLN A 217 -12.18 0.10 14.18
N ILE A 218 -11.66 1.30 13.91
CA ILE A 218 -12.42 2.39 13.31
C ILE A 218 -12.73 2.09 11.83
N ALA A 219 -11.76 1.58 11.06
CA ALA A 219 -11.91 1.33 9.63
C ALA A 219 -12.72 0.08 9.30
N TRP A 220 -12.60 -0.97 10.10
CA TRP A 220 -13.16 -2.29 9.78
C TRP A 220 -14.68 -2.33 9.54
N PRO A 221 -15.53 -1.62 10.32
CA PRO A 221 -16.98 -1.59 10.06
C PRO A 221 -17.33 -1.03 8.68
N TYR A 222 -16.58 -0.03 8.20
CA TYR A 222 -16.80 0.64 6.92
C TYR A 222 -16.19 -0.10 5.73
N LEU A 223 -15.21 -0.97 5.98
CA LEU A 223 -14.61 -1.81 4.93
C LEU A 223 -15.69 -2.76 4.37
N ARG A 224 -15.92 -2.74 3.07
CA ARG A 224 -16.94 -3.61 2.46
C ARG A 224 -16.54 -5.09 2.56
N LYS A 225 -17.52 -5.96 2.32
CA LYS A 225 -17.24 -7.38 2.03
C LYS A 225 -16.26 -7.47 0.86
N ASP A 226 -15.27 -8.35 0.99
CA ASP A 226 -14.14 -8.52 0.06
C ASP A 226 -13.25 -7.27 -0.09
N GLY A 227 -13.36 -6.31 0.83
CA GLY A 227 -12.43 -5.20 0.96
C GLY A 227 -11.12 -5.63 1.61
N VAL A 228 -10.06 -4.84 1.42
CA VAL A 228 -8.71 -5.14 1.92
C VAL A 228 -8.25 -4.10 2.94
N LEU A 229 -7.72 -4.58 4.06
CA LEU A 229 -6.93 -3.78 4.99
C LEU A 229 -5.46 -4.13 4.78
N LEU A 230 -4.61 -3.13 4.57
CA LEU A 230 -3.16 -3.25 4.56
C LEU A 230 -2.57 -2.45 5.73
N SER A 231 -1.45 -2.91 6.26
CA SER A 231 -0.72 -2.19 7.31
C SER A 231 0.77 -2.35 7.10
N ASP A 232 1.51 -1.24 7.17
CA ASP A 232 2.96 -1.28 7.25
C ASP A 232 3.43 -1.63 8.67
N ASP A 233 4.72 -1.99 8.78
CA ASP A 233 5.48 -2.23 10.01
C ASP A 233 4.81 -3.18 11.03
N VAL A 234 4.18 -4.25 10.51
CA VAL A 234 3.46 -5.25 11.31
C VAL A 234 4.39 -6.21 12.08
N ASP A 235 5.70 -6.10 11.88
CA ASP A 235 6.72 -6.85 12.61
C ASP A 235 7.17 -6.19 13.92
N LEU A 236 6.71 -4.96 14.20
CA LEU A 236 7.04 -4.26 15.46
C LEU A 236 6.33 -4.85 16.67
N HIS A 237 5.13 -5.41 16.49
CA HIS A 237 4.30 -5.99 17.55
C HIS A 237 3.10 -6.77 16.98
N THR A 238 2.27 -7.37 17.82
CA THR A 238 1.18 -8.30 17.43
C THR A 238 -0.17 -7.65 17.07
N ALA A 239 -0.27 -6.32 16.92
CA ALA A 239 -1.56 -5.65 16.68
C ALA A 239 -2.36 -6.24 15.50
N LEU A 240 -1.74 -6.47 14.34
CA LEU A 240 -2.45 -7.05 13.20
C LEU A 240 -2.95 -8.48 13.47
N PRO A 241 -2.12 -9.46 13.90
CA PRO A 241 -2.63 -10.80 14.21
C PRO A 241 -3.64 -10.82 15.37
N ASP A 242 -3.50 -9.95 16.37
CA ASP A 242 -4.47 -9.85 17.47
C ASP A 242 -5.81 -9.30 16.97
N PHE A 243 -5.80 -8.29 16.10
CA PHE A 243 -6.99 -7.76 15.45
C PHE A 243 -7.65 -8.81 14.55
N ALA A 244 -6.85 -9.52 13.74
CA ALA A 244 -7.28 -10.62 12.89
C ALA A 244 -8.02 -11.72 13.68
N ALA A 245 -7.45 -12.12 14.83
CA ALA A 245 -8.10 -13.05 15.75
C ALA A 245 -9.39 -12.47 16.34
N LYS A 246 -9.39 -11.20 16.77
CA LYS A 246 -10.55 -10.51 17.36
C LYS A 246 -11.76 -10.47 16.42
N VAL A 247 -11.54 -10.25 15.12
CA VAL A 247 -12.63 -10.17 14.12
C VAL A 247 -12.88 -11.49 13.39
N GLY A 248 -12.17 -12.56 13.75
CA GLY A 248 -12.31 -13.88 13.12
C GLY A 248 -11.92 -13.91 11.64
N CYS A 249 -10.97 -13.05 11.21
CA CYS A 249 -10.53 -12.94 9.82
C CYS A 249 -9.02 -13.18 9.71
N PRO A 250 -8.54 -14.13 8.89
CA PRO A 250 -7.10 -14.38 8.74
C PRO A 250 -6.34 -13.17 8.17
N CYS A 251 -5.12 -12.95 8.66
CA CYS A 251 -4.14 -12.03 8.07
C CYS A 251 -3.05 -12.78 7.30
N VAL A 252 -2.39 -12.07 6.38
CA VAL A 252 -1.21 -12.51 5.64
C VAL A 252 -0.07 -11.54 5.91
N LEU A 253 1.16 -12.04 6.03
CA LEU A 253 2.34 -11.24 6.32
C LEU A 253 3.35 -11.33 5.17
N PHE A 254 3.67 -10.19 4.57
CA PHE A 254 4.63 -10.05 3.49
C PHE A 254 6.01 -9.68 4.06
N ASN A 255 6.95 -10.61 4.00
CA ASN A 255 8.34 -10.35 4.39
C ASN A 255 9.14 -9.82 3.18
N PHE A 256 9.50 -8.54 3.21
CA PHE A 256 10.28 -7.90 2.14
C PHE A 256 11.79 -8.02 2.33
N ARG A 257 12.22 -8.17 3.57
CA ARG A 257 13.58 -8.50 3.95
C ARG A 257 13.53 -9.43 5.16
N PRO A 258 14.37 -10.48 5.23
CA PRO A 258 14.50 -11.22 6.48
C PRO A 258 14.90 -10.24 7.60
N ARG A 259 14.01 -10.04 8.58
CA ARG A 259 14.24 -9.31 9.84
C ARG A 259 14.34 -7.77 9.79
N SER A 260 13.62 -7.06 8.91
CA SER A 260 13.68 -5.60 9.00
C SER A 260 12.48 -4.78 8.54
N LYS A 261 11.45 -5.37 7.91
CA LYS A 261 10.19 -4.70 7.55
C LYS A 261 9.18 -5.71 7.00
N ALA A 262 8.00 -5.79 7.60
CA ALA A 262 6.87 -6.58 7.11
C ALA A 262 5.65 -5.70 6.86
N VAL A 263 4.94 -5.97 5.77
CA VAL A 263 3.57 -5.44 5.54
C VAL A 263 2.61 -6.57 5.82
N GLY A 264 1.49 -6.28 6.48
CA GLY A 264 0.42 -7.23 6.66
C GLY A 264 -0.82 -6.86 5.88
N GLY A 265 -1.64 -7.86 5.56
CA GLY A 265 -2.90 -7.65 4.88
C GLY A 265 -4.00 -8.56 5.38
N MET A 266 -5.23 -8.06 5.35
CA MET A 266 -6.44 -8.82 5.65
C MET A 266 -7.47 -8.57 4.55
N ARG A 267 -8.17 -9.62 4.14
CA ARG A 267 -9.32 -9.51 3.23
C ARG A 267 -10.59 -9.82 4.02
N LYS A 268 -11.51 -8.86 4.09
CA LYS A 268 -12.76 -9.00 4.84
C LYS A 268 -13.73 -9.98 4.14
N THR A 269 -13.54 -11.27 4.36
CA THR A 269 -14.49 -12.31 3.93
C THR A 269 -15.70 -12.32 4.88
N ALA A 270 -16.90 -12.59 4.38
CA ALA A 270 -18.13 -12.40 5.16
C ALA A 270 -18.28 -13.36 6.36
N GLY A 271 -18.67 -12.79 7.52
CA GLY A 271 -19.17 -13.41 8.76
C GLY A 271 -19.19 -12.34 9.88
N PRO A 272 -20.22 -12.25 10.76
CA PRO A 272 -20.60 -10.99 11.41
C PRO A 272 -19.64 -10.54 12.53
N PHE A 273 -19.41 -9.23 12.64
CA PHE A 273 -19.25 -8.60 13.95
C PHE A 273 -20.68 -8.26 14.39
N ASN A 274 -21.31 -9.12 15.18
CA ASN A 274 -22.63 -8.82 15.76
C ASN A 274 -22.45 -7.97 17.01
N ASP A 275 -23.13 -6.82 16.99
CA ASP A 275 -23.20 -5.76 17.99
C ASP A 275 -23.44 -6.25 19.41
N ALA A 276 -22.50 -5.95 20.32
CA ALA A 276 -22.81 -5.74 21.73
C ALA A 276 -21.79 -4.75 22.30
N ASN A 277 -22.25 -3.56 22.67
CA ASN A 277 -21.54 -2.48 23.37
C ASN A 277 -20.86 -1.42 22.49
N CYS A 278 -21.68 -0.61 21.81
CA CYS A 278 -21.45 0.83 21.73
C CYS A 278 -22.67 1.52 22.35
N HIS A 279 -22.61 1.68 23.68
CA HIS A 279 -23.35 2.68 24.44
C HIS A 279 -22.35 3.71 24.94
#